data_AF-G2T5W0-F1
#
_entry.id   AF-G2T5W0-F1
#
_cell.length_a   1.000
_cell.length_b   1.000
_cell.length_c   1.000
_cell.angle_alpha   90.00
_cell.angle_beta   90.00
_cell.angle_gamma   90.00
#
_symmetry.space_group_name_H-M   'P 1'
#
loop_
_entity.id
_entity.type
_entity.pdbx_description
1 polymer ?
#
loop_
_entity_poly.entity_id
_entity_poly.type
_entity_poly.pdbx_seq_one_letter_code
_entity_poly.pdbx_strand_id
1 'polypeptide(L)'
;MLRFFQPEKTNDNHYTLLINDLHQTAQDLQDAYRNLENVIDPDLIDCYIYELNSVQMRYKFLLTSIRNYELRTQKNPEDFYTKNPLELSES
;
A
#
# COMPACT_ATOMS: atom_id res chain seq x y z
N MET A 1 -39.87 0.25 22.25
CA MET A 1 -38.90 -0.74 21.75
C MET A 1 -37.74 0.01 21.11
N LEU A 2 -36.61 0.09 21.79
CA LEU A 2 -35.39 0.69 21.23
C LEU A 2 -34.74 -0.34 20.31
N ARG A 3 -34.57 0.01 19.03
CA ARG A 3 -33.75 -0.78 18.10
C ARG A 3 -32.33 -0.79 18.64
N PHE A 4 -31.82 -1.97 18.93
CA PHE A 4 -30.41 -2.18 19.17
C PHE A 4 -29.64 -1.69 17.93
N PHE A 5 -28.87 -0.62 18.09
CA PHE A 5 -27.77 -0.34 17.19
C PHE A 5 -26.78 -1.48 17.38
N GLN A 6 -26.82 -2.47 16.47
CA GLN A 6 -25.67 -3.34 16.31
C GLN A 6 -24.55 -2.45 15.77
N PRO A 7 -23.39 -2.34 16.44
CA PRO A 7 -22.22 -1.78 15.79
C PRO A 7 -21.90 -2.73 14.65
N GLU A 8 -22.07 -2.25 13.42
CA GLU A 8 -21.69 -2.99 12.24
C GLU A 8 -20.18 -3.25 12.35
N LYS A 9 -19.81 -4.51 12.61
CA LYS A 9 -18.43 -4.96 12.72
C LYS A 9 -17.91 -5.16 11.30
N THR A 10 -17.77 -4.08 10.55
CA THR A 10 -17.41 -4.14 9.13
C THR A 10 -15.89 -4.28 8.96
N ASN A 11 -15.44 -5.53 8.86
CA ASN A 11 -14.38 -5.98 7.95
C ASN A 11 -13.07 -5.15 7.88
N ASP A 12 -12.31 -5.07 8.97
CA ASP A 12 -10.92 -4.56 8.95
C ASP A 12 -9.90 -5.60 8.42
N ASN A 13 -10.39 -6.81 8.09
CA ASN A 13 -9.55 -7.91 7.60
C ASN A 13 -8.94 -7.60 6.22
N HIS A 14 -9.68 -6.91 5.34
CA HIS A 14 -9.17 -6.58 4.01
C HIS A 14 -8.07 -5.52 4.04
N TYR A 15 -8.22 -4.47 4.85
CA TYR A 15 -7.20 -3.45 5.02
C TYR A 15 -5.94 -4.05 5.66
N THR A 16 -6.10 -4.88 6.69
CA THR A 16 -4.99 -5.62 7.31
C THR A 16 -4.23 -6.47 6.29
N LEU A 17 -4.94 -7.18 5.40
CA LEU A 17 -4.30 -7.95 4.32
C LEU A 17 -3.51 -7.05 3.36
N LEU A 18 -4.05 -5.90 2.95
CA LEU A 18 -3.34 -4.96 2.07
C LEU A 18 -2.05 -4.44 2.71
N ILE A 19 -2.07 -4.12 4.01
CA ILE A 19 -0.88 -3.68 4.75
C ILE A 19 0.15 -4.81 4.85
N ASN A 20 -0.28 -6.03 5.17
CA ASN A 20 0.61 -7.20 5.23
C ASN A 20 1.26 -7.49 3.88
N ASP A 21 0.47 -7.47 2.80
CA ASP A 21 0.96 -7.67 1.43
C ASP A 21 1.94 -6.56 1.03
N LEU A 22 1.71 -5.33 1.46
CA LEU A 22 2.64 -4.21 1.21
C LEU A 22 3.98 -4.45 1.91
N HIS A 23 3.95 -4.89 3.17
CA HIS A 23 5.17 -5.19 3.94
C HIS A 23 5.96 -6.32 3.31
N GLN A 24 5.30 -7.42 2.94
CA GLN A 24 5.94 -8.53 2.24
C GLN A 24 6.52 -8.06 0.90
N THR A 25 5.77 -7.27 0.13
CA THR A 25 6.23 -6.75 -1.16
C THR A 25 7.44 -5.81 -1.01
N ALA A 26 7.54 -5.05 0.08
CA ALA A 26 8.71 -4.22 0.37
C ALA A 26 9.96 -5.06 0.65
N GLN A 27 9.80 -6.19 1.37
CA GLN A 27 10.88 -7.14 1.61
C GLN A 27 11.32 -7.81 0.31
N ASP A 28 10.36 -8.32 -0.48
CA ASP A 28 10.64 -8.93 -1.79
C ASP A 28 11.35 -7.94 -2.72
N LEU A 29 11.00 -6.64 -2.65
CA LEU A 29 11.66 -5.62 -3.44
C LEU A 29 13.12 -5.44 -3.02
N GLN A 30 13.38 -5.40 -1.71
CA GLN A 30 14.74 -5.32 -1.18
C GLN A 30 15.57 -6.55 -1.55
N ASP A 31 14.98 -7.74 -1.51
CA ASP A 31 15.65 -8.98 -1.87
C ASP A 31 15.92 -9.05 -3.38
N ALA A 32 14.99 -8.62 -4.24
CA ALA A 32 15.22 -8.51 -5.68
C ALA A 32 16.38 -7.54 -6.02
N TYR A 33 16.48 -6.41 -5.32
CA TYR A 33 17.62 -5.50 -5.47
C TYR A 33 18.95 -6.15 -5.05
N ARG A 34 18.98 -6.90 -3.95
CA ARG A 34 20.18 -7.62 -3.48
C ARG A 34 20.62 -8.71 -4.46
N ASN A 35 19.65 -9.46 -5.01
CA ASN A 35 19.93 -10.52 -5.98
C ASN A 35 20.55 -9.97 -7.28
N LEU A 36 20.18 -8.75 -7.67
CA LEU A 36 20.72 -8.07 -8.85
C LEU A 36 22.10 -7.43 -8.62
N GLU A 37 22.48 -7.11 -7.39
CA GLU A 37 23.67 -6.29 -7.10
C GLU A 37 24.99 -6.88 -7.62
N ASN A 38 25.11 -8.21 -7.63
CA ASN A 38 26.36 -8.91 -7.97
C ASN A 38 26.18 -10.02 -9.03
N VAL A 39 25.03 -10.08 -9.70
CA VAL A 39 24.82 -11.06 -10.77
C VAL A 39 25.63 -10.65 -12.01
N ILE A 40 26.27 -11.63 -12.65
CA ILE A 40 27.06 -11.43 -13.88
C ILE A 40 26.58 -12.30 -15.04
N ASP A 41 25.69 -13.25 -14.74
CA ASP A 41 25.08 -14.11 -15.74
C ASP A 41 24.00 -13.33 -16.51
N PRO A 42 24.12 -13.17 -17.85
CA PRO A 42 23.18 -12.39 -18.64
C PRO A 42 21.72 -12.88 -18.58
N ASP A 43 21.50 -14.20 -18.56
CA ASP A 43 20.16 -14.76 -18.52
C ASP A 43 19.53 -14.51 -17.14
N LEU A 44 20.32 -14.61 -16.08
CA LEU A 44 19.86 -14.27 -14.73
C LEU A 44 19.63 -12.77 -14.55
N ILE A 45 20.42 -11.89 -15.19
CA ILE A 45 20.19 -10.45 -15.19
C ILE A 45 18.79 -10.14 -15.74
N ASP A 46 18.44 -10.73 -16.88
CA ASP A 46 17.11 -10.53 -17.47
C ASP A 46 16.01 -11.03 -16.53
N CYS A 47 16.18 -12.23 -15.94
CA CYS A 47 15.25 -12.74 -14.93
C CYS A 47 15.05 -11.77 -13.76
N TYR A 48 16.13 -11.23 -13.19
CA TYR A 48 16.05 -10.30 -12.06
C TYR A 48 15.47 -8.93 -12.45
N ILE A 49 15.70 -8.46 -13.67
CA ILE A 49 15.04 -7.24 -14.19
C ILE A 49 13.52 -7.46 -14.26
N TYR A 50 13.08 -8.60 -14.78
CA TYR A 50 11.65 -8.94 -14.83
C TYR A 50 11.05 -9.08 -13.43
N GLU A 51 11.74 -9.78 -12.52
CA GLU A 51 11.33 -9.91 -11.13
C GLU A 51 11.19 -8.54 -10.46
N LEU A 52 12.21 -7.70 -10.54
CA LEU A 52 12.21 -6.36 -9.94
C LEU A 52 11.05 -5.51 -10.48
N ASN A 53 10.84 -5.50 -11.80
CA ASN A 53 9.73 -4.77 -12.41
C ASN A 53 8.38 -5.28 -11.89
N SER A 54 8.21 -6.60 -11.78
CA SER A 54 6.97 -7.20 -11.30
C SER A 54 6.67 -6.82 -9.84
N VAL A 55 7.69 -6.86 -8.98
CA VAL A 55 7.56 -6.51 -7.56
C VAL A 55 7.30 -5.00 -7.40
N GLN A 56 7.97 -4.16 -8.17
CA GLN A 56 7.71 -2.71 -8.20
C GLN A 56 6.27 -2.38 -8.63
N MET A 57 5.74 -3.07 -9.64
CA MET A 57 4.35 -2.91 -10.08
C MET A 57 3.37 -3.29 -8.97
N ARG A 58 3.61 -4.44 -8.30
CA ARG A 58 2.80 -4.87 -7.15
C ARG A 58 2.86 -3.86 -6.00
N TYR A 59 4.05 -3.32 -5.68
CA TYR A 59 4.23 -2.31 -4.64
C TYR A 59 3.42 -1.04 -4.92
N LYS A 60 3.51 -0.52 -6.15
CA LYS A 60 2.73 0.65 -6.59
C LYS A 60 1.23 0.39 -6.50
N PHE A 61 0.78 -0.78 -6.95
CA PHE A 61 -0.62 -1.18 -6.89
C PHE A 61 -1.14 -1.21 -5.44
N LEU A 62 -0.38 -1.80 -4.51
CA LEU A 62 -0.76 -1.90 -3.10
C LEU A 62 -0.84 -0.51 -2.44
N LEU A 63 0.15 0.37 -2.66
CA LEU A 63 0.09 1.76 -2.18
C LEU A 63 -1.15 2.50 -2.67
N THR A 64 -1.47 2.38 -3.96
CA THR A 64 -2.68 2.98 -4.54
C THR A 64 -3.95 2.37 -3.94
N SER A 65 -3.97 1.06 -3.70
CA SER A 65 -5.12 0.35 -3.13
C SER A 65 -5.40 0.77 -1.69
N ILE A 66 -4.36 0.87 -0.87
CA ILE A 66 -4.42 1.34 0.52
C ILE A 66 -4.93 2.79 0.56
N ARG A 67 -4.32 3.68 -0.24
CA ARG A 67 -4.77 5.08 -0.34
C ARG A 67 -6.24 5.18 -0.74
N ASN A 68 -6.66 4.40 -1.73
CA ASN A 68 -8.06 4.40 -2.19
C ASN A 68 -9.01 3.84 -1.13
N TYR A 69 -8.58 2.83 -0.36
CA TYR A 69 -9.35 2.31 0.76
C TYR A 69 -9.54 3.40 1.82
N GLU A 70 -8.47 4.04 2.26
CA GLU A 70 -8.50 5.12 3.25
C GLU A 70 -9.40 6.28 2.82
N LEU A 71 -9.32 6.71 1.57
CA LEU A 71 -10.19 7.76 1.02
C LEU A 71 -11.68 7.36 1.04
N ARG A 72 -12.00 6.08 0.85
CA ARG A 72 -13.38 5.56 0.88
C ARG A 72 -13.91 5.39 2.30
N THR A 73 -13.04 5.08 3.25
CA THR A 73 -13.41 4.82 4.65
C THR A 73 -13.29 6.06 5.54
N GLN A 74 -12.70 7.16 5.05
CA GLN A 74 -12.73 8.46 5.73
C GLN A 74 -14.19 8.94 5.87
N LYS A 75 -14.60 9.12 7.13
CA LYS A 75 -15.99 9.34 7.55
C LYS A 75 -16.49 10.78 7.29
N ASN A 76 -15.74 11.64 6.62
CA ASN A 76 -16.15 13.03 6.37
C ASN A 76 -15.52 13.60 5.08
N PRO A 77 -16.25 13.71 3.96
CA PRO A 77 -15.75 14.27 2.70
C PRO A 77 -15.42 15.79 2.76
N GLU A 78 -15.88 16.49 3.80
CA GLU A 78 -15.64 17.93 4.02
C GLU A 78 -14.24 18.27 4.57
N ASP A 79 -13.53 17.30 5.18
CA ASP A 79 -12.21 17.54 5.78
C ASP A 79 -11.09 17.66 4.73
N PHE A 80 -11.33 17.21 3.49
CA PHE A 80 -10.35 17.30 2.40
C PHE A 80 -10.30 18.71 1.79
N TYR A 81 -11.43 19.44 1.75
CA TYR A 81 -11.52 20.78 1.16
C TYR A 81 -11.35 21.92 2.19
N THR A 82 -11.33 21.61 3.49
CA THR A 82 -11.23 22.61 4.56
C THR A 82 -9.85 22.74 5.17
N LYS A 83 -8.93 21.79 4.94
CA LYS A 83 -7.54 21.92 5.37
C LYS A 83 -6.75 22.73 4.37
N ASN A 84 -6.52 24.00 4.70
CA ASN A 84 -5.68 24.90 3.93
C ASN A 84 -4.26 24.28 3.81
N PRO A 85 -3.71 24.11 2.59
CA PRO A 85 -2.37 23.57 2.38
C PRO A 85 -1.25 24.29 3.14
N LEU A 86 -1.49 25.51 3.62
CA LEU A 86 -0.56 26.30 4.40
C LEU A 86 -0.48 25.91 5.89
N GLU A 87 -1.39 25.09 6.42
CA GLU A 87 -1.36 24.66 7.83
C GLU A 87 -0.50 23.42 8.09
N LEU A 88 0.06 22.80 7.05
CA LEU A 88 0.94 21.62 7.16
C LEU A 88 2.42 21.96 7.41
N SER A 89 2.81 23.24 7.43
CA SER A 89 4.21 23.64 7.58
C SER A 89 4.63 24.01 9.01
N GLU A 90 3.73 23.92 10.00
CA GLU A 90 4.05 24.25 11.41
C GLU A 90 3.84 23.08 12.37
N SER A 91 4.58 21.97 12.17
CA SER A 91 4.87 21.00 13.23
C SER A 91 6.22 20.35 13.02
#